data_AF-A0A662H9S4-F1
#
_entry.id   AF-A0A662H9S4-F1
#
_cell.length_a   1.000
_cell.length_b   1.000
_cell.length_c   1.000
_cell.angle_alpha   90.00
_cell.angle_beta   90.00
_cell.angle_gamma   90.00
#
_symmetry.space_group_name_H-M   'P 1'
#
loop_
_entity.id
_entity.type
_entity.pdbx_description
1 polymer ?
#
loop_
_entity_poly.entity_id
_entity_poly.type
_entity_poly.pdbx_seq_one_letter_code
_entity_poly.pdbx_strand_id
1 'polypeptide(L)'
;AKTMTARVFARLIGGEFRRVQCTPDLLPSDILGGYVYNQARGEYVLRKGPIFANVVFMDEINRLSPRTQSAFIQALQEGVVSIEGTTLRLPRPFLAVATRITLIEEEGVYPLSYVLIDRFMFSLEVPRSTLEEEAEVLARIDALDRLEVRQVMTPEQLVRYGERARRVTVAPEVRRYVVRLVERVRRSEDVRYPPSARASISIYKGARALAVMHGRSYVIPDDVKAVAPYALRHRVVLKPEAELAGVRVEDLIREALESVPVPR
;
A
#
# COMPACT_ATOMS: atom_id res chain seq x y z
N ALA A 1 14.75 -8.91 -3.32
CA ALA A 1 14.53 -8.04 -2.14
C ALA A 1 13.06 -7.87 -1.75
N LYS A 2 12.20 -7.21 -2.56
CA LYS A 2 10.83 -6.80 -2.18
C LYS A 2 9.95 -7.91 -1.58
N THR A 3 9.87 -9.06 -2.26
CA THR A 3 9.11 -10.23 -1.79
C THR A 3 9.66 -10.79 -0.47
N MET A 4 10.99 -10.83 -0.32
CA MET A 4 11.65 -11.27 0.91
C MET A 4 11.29 -10.33 2.07
N THR A 5 11.32 -9.01 1.87
CA THR A 5 10.92 -8.03 2.89
C THR A 5 9.48 -8.26 3.38
N ALA A 6 8.52 -8.44 2.47
CA ALA A 6 7.13 -8.70 2.84
C ALA A 6 6.97 -10.03 3.60
N ARG A 7 7.66 -11.08 3.17
CA ARG A 7 7.67 -12.39 3.83
C ARG A 7 8.29 -12.34 5.22
N VAL A 8 9.44 -11.66 5.37
CA VAL A 8 10.12 -11.46 6.65
C VAL A 8 9.23 -10.65 7.60
N PHE A 9 8.60 -9.58 7.12
CA PHE A 9 7.67 -8.77 7.91
C PHE A 9 6.50 -9.61 8.46
N ALA A 10 5.86 -10.42 7.61
CA ALA A 10 4.78 -11.31 8.05
C ALA A 10 5.24 -12.26 9.16
N ARG A 11 6.44 -12.85 9.02
CA ARG A 11 7.01 -13.76 10.01
C ARG A 11 7.38 -13.06 11.32
N LEU A 12 7.91 -11.83 11.26
CA LEU A 12 8.20 -11.02 12.44
C LEU A 12 6.95 -10.74 13.29
N ILE A 13 5.80 -10.54 12.64
CA ILE A 13 4.52 -10.30 13.32
C ILE A 13 3.72 -11.58 13.61
N GLY A 14 4.26 -12.76 13.32
CA GLY A 14 3.57 -14.04 13.51
C GLY A 14 2.33 -14.19 12.62
N GLY A 15 2.28 -13.49 11.49
CA GLY A 15 1.16 -13.50 10.56
C GLY A 15 1.40 -14.41 9.36
N GLU A 16 0.32 -14.71 8.63
CA GLU A 16 0.38 -15.49 7.40
C GLU A 16 0.82 -14.60 6.21
N PHE A 17 1.72 -15.15 5.39
CA PHE A 17 2.17 -14.53 4.13
C PHE A 17 1.64 -15.31 2.94
N ARG A 18 1.08 -14.61 1.96
CA ARG A 18 0.72 -15.17 0.65
C ARG A 18 1.26 -14.29 -0.46
N ARG A 19 1.91 -14.91 -1.44
CA ARG A 19 2.31 -14.27 -2.69
C ARG A 19 1.32 -14.64 -3.79
N VAL A 20 0.88 -13.66 -4.54
CA VAL A 20 0.11 -13.82 -5.77
C VAL A 20 0.97 -13.26 -6.90
N GLN A 21 1.38 -14.12 -7.84
CA GLN A 21 1.96 -13.65 -9.09
C GLN A 21 0.80 -13.23 -9.99
N CYS A 22 0.71 -11.97 -10.36
CA CYS A 22 -0.37 -11.50 -11.22
C CYS A 22 -0.08 -11.82 -12.68
N THR A 23 -1.05 -12.44 -13.34
CA THR A 23 -1.01 -12.80 -14.76
C THR A 23 -2.35 -12.46 -15.42
N PRO A 24 -2.40 -12.28 -16.76
CA PRO A 24 -3.62 -11.88 -17.46
C PRO A 24 -4.79 -12.86 -17.34
N ASP A 25 -4.49 -14.14 -17.14
CA ASP A 25 -5.42 -15.26 -17.05
C ASP A 25 -6.02 -15.46 -15.66
N LEU A 26 -5.46 -14.84 -14.61
CA LEU A 26 -5.99 -14.98 -13.26
C LEU A 26 -7.42 -14.43 -13.15
N LEU A 27 -8.30 -15.25 -12.57
CA LEU A 27 -9.68 -14.91 -12.32
C LEU A 27 -9.84 -14.34 -10.89
N PRO A 28 -10.91 -13.55 -10.64
CA PRO A 28 -11.25 -13.12 -9.27
C PRO A 28 -11.31 -14.28 -8.27
N SER A 29 -11.83 -15.44 -8.68
CA SER A 29 -11.96 -16.64 -7.85
C SER A 29 -10.61 -17.23 -7.43
N ASP A 30 -9.56 -17.06 -8.21
CA ASP A 30 -8.22 -17.58 -7.86
C ASP A 30 -7.58 -16.79 -6.71
N ILE A 31 -8.03 -15.54 -6.52
CA ILE A 31 -7.56 -14.63 -5.48
C ILE A 31 -8.47 -14.67 -4.25
N LEU A 32 -9.78 -14.57 -4.48
CA LEU A 32 -10.78 -14.54 -3.41
C LEU A 32 -11.04 -15.95 -2.86
N GLY A 33 -10.99 -16.96 -3.71
CA GLY A 33 -11.50 -18.29 -3.41
C GLY A 33 -12.92 -18.50 -3.96
N GLY A 34 -13.47 -19.68 -3.67
CA GLY A 34 -14.78 -20.10 -4.15
C GLY A 34 -15.23 -21.39 -3.50
N TYR A 35 -16.46 -21.82 -3.80
CA TYR A 35 -16.98 -23.10 -3.34
C TYR A 35 -16.53 -24.22 -4.28
N VAL A 36 -15.94 -25.27 -3.72
CA VAL A 36 -15.51 -26.45 -4.45
C VAL A 36 -16.30 -27.64 -3.94
N TYR A 37 -16.81 -28.46 -4.87
CA TYR A 37 -17.55 -29.66 -4.51
C TYR A 37 -16.61 -30.71 -3.91
N ASN A 38 -16.85 -31.09 -2.66
CA ASN A 38 -16.12 -32.15 -1.99
C ASN A 38 -16.87 -33.48 -2.15
N GLN A 39 -16.40 -34.32 -3.08
CA GLN A 39 -17.02 -35.60 -3.40
C GLN A 39 -17.13 -36.54 -2.19
N ALA A 40 -16.16 -36.51 -1.26
CA ALA A 40 -16.18 -37.37 -0.08
C ALA A 40 -17.27 -36.98 0.92
N ARG A 41 -17.66 -35.70 0.96
CA ARG A 41 -18.68 -35.16 1.88
C ARG A 41 -20.02 -34.88 1.20
N GLY A 42 -20.08 -34.94 -0.13
CA GLY A 42 -21.28 -34.62 -0.91
C GLY A 42 -21.72 -33.15 -0.82
N GLU A 43 -20.84 -32.25 -0.38
CA GLU A 43 -21.17 -30.85 -0.09
C GLU A 43 -20.21 -29.88 -0.79
N TYR A 44 -20.67 -28.65 -1.04
CA TYR A 44 -19.83 -27.56 -1.50
C TYR A 44 -19.09 -26.93 -0.31
N VAL A 45 -17.76 -26.94 -0.36
CA VAL A 45 -16.91 -26.41 0.72
C VAL A 45 -16.21 -25.16 0.23
N LEU A 46 -16.24 -24.11 1.05
CA LEU A 46 -15.52 -22.88 0.76
C LEU A 46 -14.00 -23.11 0.81
N ARG A 47 -13.34 -22.90 -0.32
CA ARG A 47 -11.88 -22.82 -0.42
C ARG A 47 -11.46 -21.36 -0.46
N LYS A 48 -10.91 -20.86 0.65
CA LYS A 48 -10.37 -19.49 0.76
C LYS A 48 -9.17 -19.31 -0.17
N GLY A 49 -9.16 -18.21 -0.93
CA GLY A 49 -8.05 -17.83 -1.77
C GLY A 49 -6.89 -17.17 -1.00
N PRO A 50 -5.78 -16.82 -1.69
CA PRO A 50 -4.60 -16.23 -1.09
C PRO A 50 -4.83 -14.85 -0.45
N ILE A 51 -5.96 -14.19 -0.72
CA ILE A 51 -6.30 -12.91 -0.07
C ILE A 51 -6.49 -13.06 1.45
N PHE A 52 -6.80 -14.26 1.94
CA PHE A 52 -7.02 -14.55 3.35
C PHE A 52 -5.72 -14.77 4.13
N ALA A 53 -4.82 -13.77 4.10
CA ALA A 53 -3.57 -13.77 4.85
C ALA A 53 -3.32 -12.40 5.49
N ASN A 54 -2.43 -12.33 6.49
CA ASN A 54 -2.08 -11.06 7.13
C ASN A 54 -1.28 -10.15 6.19
N VAL A 55 -0.42 -10.73 5.37
CA VAL A 55 0.38 -10.03 4.38
C VAL A 55 0.19 -10.69 3.01
N VAL A 56 -0.42 -9.95 2.08
CA VAL A 56 -0.63 -10.39 0.70
C VAL A 56 0.28 -9.58 -0.21
N PHE A 57 1.21 -10.25 -0.88
CA PHE A 57 2.12 -9.64 -1.85
C PHE A 57 1.64 -9.95 -3.27
N MET A 58 1.15 -8.95 -3.97
CA MET A 58 0.70 -9.02 -5.36
C MET A 58 1.83 -8.53 -6.27
N ASP A 59 2.48 -9.46 -6.94
CA ASP A 59 3.56 -9.12 -7.87
C ASP A 59 2.96 -8.78 -9.24
N GLU A 60 3.30 -7.62 -9.79
CA GLU A 60 2.89 -7.16 -11.12
C GLU A 60 1.37 -6.99 -11.24
N ILE A 61 0.73 -6.33 -10.26
CA ILE A 61 -0.74 -6.20 -10.18
C ILE A 61 -1.39 -5.63 -11.46
N ASN A 62 -0.63 -4.86 -12.25
CA ASN A 62 -1.06 -4.33 -13.54
C ASN A 62 -1.11 -5.37 -14.66
N ARG A 63 -0.75 -6.63 -14.43
CA ARG A 63 -1.00 -7.74 -15.37
C ARG A 63 -2.37 -8.36 -15.22
N LEU A 64 -3.10 -8.05 -14.15
CA LEU A 64 -4.47 -8.52 -13.98
C LEU A 64 -5.41 -7.78 -14.91
N SER A 65 -6.38 -8.50 -15.48
CA SER A 65 -7.50 -7.88 -16.19
C SER A 65 -8.23 -6.86 -15.30
N PRO A 66 -8.85 -5.80 -15.85
CA PRO A 66 -9.63 -4.83 -15.07
C PRO A 66 -10.71 -5.48 -14.18
N ARG A 67 -11.32 -6.58 -14.66
CA ARG A 67 -12.29 -7.36 -13.89
C ARG A 67 -11.65 -7.97 -12.65
N THR A 68 -10.48 -8.58 -12.79
CA THR A 68 -9.74 -9.20 -11.68
C THR A 68 -9.17 -8.16 -10.71
N GLN A 69 -8.70 -7.02 -11.21
CA GLN A 69 -8.27 -5.89 -10.37
C GLN A 69 -9.40 -5.39 -9.44
N SER A 70 -10.65 -5.37 -9.92
CA SER A 70 -11.78 -4.91 -9.11
C SER A 70 -12.09 -5.81 -7.91
N ALA A 71 -11.69 -7.09 -7.94
CA ALA A 71 -11.87 -8.03 -6.84
C ALA A 71 -11.17 -7.59 -5.54
N PHE A 72 -10.08 -6.82 -5.65
CA PHE A 72 -9.33 -6.32 -4.50
C PHE A 72 -9.95 -5.09 -3.84
N ILE A 73 -10.87 -4.41 -4.52
CA ILE A 73 -11.42 -3.13 -4.05
C ILE A 73 -12.09 -3.28 -2.68
N GLN A 74 -12.92 -4.31 -2.52
CA GLN A 74 -13.62 -4.56 -1.26
C GLN A 74 -12.62 -4.97 -0.16
N ALA A 75 -11.69 -5.88 -0.49
CA ALA A 75 -10.65 -6.32 0.43
C ALA A 75 -9.83 -5.15 1.00
N LEU A 76 -9.33 -4.28 0.11
CA LEU A 76 -8.50 -3.12 0.48
C LEU A 76 -9.28 -2.06 1.26
N GLN A 77 -10.58 -1.93 1.00
CA GLN A 77 -11.38 -0.85 1.58
C GLN A 77 -12.05 -1.23 2.90
N GLU A 78 -12.61 -2.42 2.96
CA GLU A 78 -13.52 -2.86 4.01
C GLU A 78 -12.92 -3.97 4.87
N GLY A 79 -11.82 -4.59 4.42
CA GLY A 79 -11.22 -5.74 5.11
C GLY A 79 -12.11 -6.98 5.05
N VAL A 80 -12.99 -7.06 4.05
CA VAL A 80 -13.89 -8.18 3.80
C VAL A 80 -13.89 -8.52 2.31
N VAL A 81 -14.32 -9.73 1.99
CA VAL A 81 -14.55 -10.20 0.62
C VAL A 81 -15.89 -10.90 0.54
N SER A 82 -16.59 -10.74 -0.57
CA SER A 82 -17.88 -11.38 -0.82
C SER A 82 -17.71 -12.49 -1.84
N ILE A 83 -18.08 -13.71 -1.47
CA ILE A 83 -18.02 -14.90 -2.33
C ILE A 83 -19.43 -15.49 -2.36
N GLU A 84 -20.07 -15.46 -3.53
CA GLU A 84 -21.42 -16.01 -3.76
C GLU A 84 -22.44 -15.55 -2.71
N GLY A 85 -22.47 -14.25 -2.43
CA GLY A 85 -23.38 -13.64 -1.46
C GLY A 85 -22.95 -13.77 0.01
N THR A 86 -21.92 -14.56 0.33
CA THR A 86 -21.38 -14.68 1.68
C THR A 86 -20.24 -13.69 1.91
N THR A 87 -20.37 -12.82 2.92
CA THR A 87 -19.31 -11.87 3.29
C THR A 87 -18.38 -12.47 4.33
N LEU A 88 -17.08 -12.49 4.04
CA LEU A 88 -16.04 -13.08 4.86
C LEU A 88 -15.03 -12.01 5.27
N ARG A 89 -14.67 -11.98 6.56
CA ARG A 89 -13.66 -11.05 7.08
C ARG A 89 -12.25 -11.55 6.79
N LEU A 90 -11.38 -10.62 6.42
CA LEU A 90 -9.94 -10.88 6.28
C LEU A 90 -9.25 -10.94 7.66
N PRO A 91 -8.12 -11.66 7.77
CA PRO A 91 -7.30 -11.65 8.99
C PRO A 91 -6.90 -10.24 9.40
N ARG A 92 -6.74 -9.99 10.70
CA ARG A 92 -6.25 -8.70 11.21
C ARG A 92 -4.89 -8.88 11.91
N PRO A 93 -3.90 -8.02 11.61
CA PRO A 93 -3.91 -6.96 10.61
C PRO A 93 -3.88 -7.55 9.19
N PHE A 94 -4.39 -6.77 8.23
CA PHE A 94 -4.34 -7.08 6.79
C PHE A 94 -3.48 -6.01 6.11
N LEU A 95 -2.40 -6.44 5.45
CA LEU A 95 -1.51 -5.60 4.68
C LEU A 95 -1.40 -6.16 3.26
N ALA A 96 -1.81 -5.34 2.29
CA ALA A 96 -1.63 -5.61 0.89
C ALA A 96 -0.42 -4.83 0.36
N VAL A 97 0.55 -5.54 -0.22
CA VAL A 97 1.71 -4.97 -0.90
C VAL A 97 1.59 -5.32 -2.37
N ALA A 98 1.68 -4.33 -3.25
CA ALA A 98 1.60 -4.55 -4.68
C ALA A 98 2.83 -3.97 -5.38
N THR A 99 3.32 -4.65 -6.41
CA THR A 99 4.28 -4.11 -7.37
C THR A 99 3.58 -3.92 -8.71
N ARG A 100 4.10 -3.02 -9.54
CA ARG A 100 3.65 -2.84 -10.92
C ARG A 100 4.86 -2.87 -11.83
N ILE A 101 4.68 -3.40 -13.03
CA ILE A 101 5.62 -3.21 -14.14
C ILE A 101 5.51 -1.75 -14.58
N THR A 102 6.65 -1.08 -14.76
CA THR A 102 6.73 0.34 -15.15
C THR A 102 6.89 0.53 -16.65
N LEU A 103 7.20 -0.53 -17.41
CA LEU A 103 7.28 -0.53 -18.87
C LEU A 103 5.89 -0.83 -19.44
N ILE A 104 5.29 0.15 -20.11
CA ILE A 104 3.84 0.19 -20.40
C ILE A 104 3.51 -0.60 -21.69
N GLU A 105 4.50 -0.92 -22.52
CA GLU A 105 4.31 -1.45 -23.88
C GLU A 105 4.39 -2.99 -23.99
N GLU A 106 4.37 -3.70 -22.86
CA GLU A 106 4.36 -5.17 -22.87
C GLU A 106 2.96 -5.75 -23.02
N GLU A 107 2.83 -6.81 -23.83
CA GLU A 107 1.57 -7.53 -24.02
C GLU A 107 1.04 -8.08 -22.68
N GLY A 108 -0.25 -7.88 -22.41
CA GLY A 108 -0.88 -8.31 -21.16
C GLY A 108 -0.66 -7.39 -19.96
N VAL A 109 -0.22 -6.14 -20.19
CA VAL A 109 -0.19 -5.09 -19.16
C VAL A 109 -1.42 -4.17 -19.29
N TYR A 110 -2.17 -4.05 -18.20
CA TYR A 110 -3.36 -3.21 -18.07
C TYR A 110 -3.10 -2.07 -17.08
N PRO A 111 -3.33 -0.80 -17.45
CA PRO A 111 -3.15 0.30 -16.52
C PRO A 111 -4.05 0.13 -15.30
N LEU A 112 -3.48 0.39 -14.12
CA LEU A 112 -4.28 0.36 -12.89
C LEU A 112 -5.28 1.51 -12.90
N SER A 113 -6.54 1.21 -12.61
CA SER A 113 -7.55 2.25 -12.46
C SER A 113 -7.18 3.21 -11.32
N TYR A 114 -7.43 4.51 -11.51
CA TYR A 114 -7.24 5.52 -10.45
C TYR A 114 -7.96 5.12 -9.16
N VAL A 115 -9.15 4.55 -9.32
CA VAL A 115 -9.99 4.04 -8.23
C VAL A 115 -9.24 2.99 -7.40
N LEU A 116 -8.54 2.04 -8.03
CA LEU A 116 -7.73 1.05 -7.32
C LEU A 116 -6.47 1.66 -6.69
N ILE A 117 -5.72 2.47 -7.46
CA ILE A 117 -4.48 3.12 -6.99
C ILE A 117 -4.75 3.97 -5.73
N ASP A 118 -5.84 4.73 -5.71
CA ASP A 118 -6.20 5.61 -4.60
C ASP A 118 -6.49 4.86 -3.28
N ARG A 119 -6.74 3.54 -3.35
CA ARG A 119 -6.90 2.68 -2.15
C ARG A 119 -5.59 2.26 -1.49
N PHE A 120 -4.46 2.36 -2.20
CA PHE A 120 -3.16 2.14 -1.57
C PHE A 120 -2.79 3.35 -0.71
N MET A 121 -2.47 3.12 0.56
CA MET A 121 -2.14 4.20 1.49
C MET A 121 -0.88 4.95 1.01
N PHE A 122 0.14 4.18 0.62
CA PHE A 122 1.44 4.68 0.20
C PHE A 122 1.89 4.06 -1.12
N SER A 123 2.68 4.82 -1.86
CA SER A 123 3.45 4.36 -3.00
C SER A 123 4.93 4.66 -2.77
N LEU A 124 5.78 3.70 -3.10
CA LEU A 124 7.23 3.81 -2.99
C LEU A 124 7.85 3.45 -4.33
N GLU A 125 8.87 4.20 -4.70
CA GLU A 125 9.77 3.84 -5.77
C GLU A 125 11.00 3.24 -5.14
N VAL A 126 11.36 2.05 -5.62
CA VAL A 126 12.55 1.35 -5.17
C VAL A 126 13.58 1.56 -6.28
N PRO A 127 14.57 2.45 -6.07
CA PRO A 127 15.62 2.66 -7.06
C PRO A 127 16.44 1.38 -7.23
N ARG A 128 17.23 1.33 -8.30
CA ARG A 128 18.25 0.28 -8.44
C ARG A 128 19.27 0.43 -7.31
N SER A 129 19.77 -0.69 -6.82
CA SER A 129 20.82 -0.71 -5.82
C SER A 129 22.10 -0.09 -6.40
N THR A 130 22.85 0.56 -5.54
CA THR A 130 24.22 0.98 -5.83
C THR A 130 25.14 -0.24 -5.93
N LEU A 131 26.32 -0.07 -6.53
CA LEU A 131 27.31 -1.15 -6.63
C LEU A 131 27.69 -1.69 -5.25
N GLU A 132 27.83 -0.80 -4.27
CA GLU A 132 28.16 -1.13 -2.89
C GLU A 132 27.04 -1.92 -2.20
N GLU A 133 25.78 -1.50 -2.37
CA GLU A 133 24.62 -2.22 -1.84
C GLU A 133 24.47 -3.61 -2.49
N GLU A 134 24.70 -3.74 -3.81
CA GLU A 134 24.66 -5.03 -4.50
C GLU A 134 25.77 -5.95 -3.99
N ALA A 135 26.98 -5.43 -3.82
CA ALA A 135 28.10 -6.19 -3.25
C ALA A 135 27.80 -6.67 -1.81
N GLU A 136 27.17 -5.83 -0.98
CA GLU A 136 26.74 -6.19 0.38
C GLU A 136 25.66 -7.29 0.36
N VAL A 137 24.69 -7.20 -0.56
CA VAL A 137 23.68 -8.26 -0.74
C VAL A 137 24.33 -9.57 -1.15
N LEU A 138 25.25 -9.55 -2.11
CA LEU A 138 25.98 -10.75 -2.55
C LEU A 138 26.79 -11.36 -1.42
N ALA A 139 27.45 -10.55 -0.59
CA ALA A 139 28.20 -11.03 0.56
C ALA A 139 27.33 -11.69 1.65
N ARG A 140 26.02 -11.40 1.67
CA ARG A 140 25.09 -11.85 2.72
C ARG A 140 24.05 -12.86 2.25
N ILE A 141 23.91 -13.09 0.94
CA ILE A 141 22.78 -13.87 0.39
C ILE A 141 22.71 -15.29 0.96
N ASP A 142 23.85 -15.98 1.08
CA ASP A 142 23.92 -17.33 1.63
C ASP A 142 23.47 -17.39 3.10
N ALA A 143 23.79 -16.35 3.87
CA ALA A 143 23.36 -16.23 5.26
C ALA A 143 21.87 -15.85 5.36
N LEU A 144 21.37 -15.00 4.45
CA LEU A 144 19.97 -14.59 4.37
C LEU A 144 19.03 -15.73 3.99
N ASP A 145 19.48 -16.65 3.13
CA ASP A 145 18.71 -17.84 2.76
C ASP A 145 18.55 -18.82 3.92
N ARG A 146 19.50 -18.80 4.87
CA ARG A 146 19.46 -19.60 6.11
C ARG A 146 18.86 -18.83 7.30
N LEU A 147 18.41 -17.60 7.10
CA LEU A 147 17.97 -16.74 8.19
C LEU A 147 16.70 -17.28 8.84
N GLU A 148 16.82 -17.77 10.07
CA GLU A 148 15.68 -18.04 10.92
C GLU A 148 15.12 -16.74 11.49
N VAL A 149 14.11 -16.19 10.80
CA VAL A 149 13.38 -15.03 11.31
C VAL A 149 12.58 -15.46 12.54
N ARG A 150 12.97 -14.94 13.71
CA ARG A 150 12.24 -15.12 14.96
C ARG A 150 11.09 -14.12 15.02
N GLN A 151 9.92 -14.60 15.40
CA GLN A 151 8.76 -13.75 15.66
C GLN A 151 9.07 -12.80 16.83
N VAL A 152 8.77 -11.52 16.67
CA VAL A 152 8.98 -10.48 17.70
C VAL A 152 7.66 -9.94 18.26
N MET A 153 6.55 -10.14 17.56
CA MET A 153 5.21 -9.80 18.05
C MET A 153 4.13 -10.69 17.44
N THR A 154 2.92 -10.65 17.98
CA THR A 154 1.73 -11.32 17.42
C THR A 154 0.88 -10.36 16.57
N PRO A 155 -0.01 -10.88 15.71
CA PRO A 155 -0.99 -10.06 14.97
C PRO A 155 -1.83 -9.16 15.89
N GLU A 156 -2.29 -9.69 17.02
CA GLU A 156 -3.10 -8.97 18.01
C GLU A 156 -2.30 -7.83 18.66
N GLN A 157 -1.02 -8.07 18.95
CA GLN A 157 -0.13 -7.03 19.47
C GLN A 157 0.01 -5.88 18.46
N LEU A 158 0.18 -6.19 17.17
CA LEU A 158 0.26 -5.16 16.13
C LEU A 158 -1.06 -4.38 16.00
N VAL A 159 -2.21 -5.04 16.11
CA VAL A 159 -3.52 -4.37 16.15
C VAL A 159 -3.61 -3.39 17.32
N ARG A 160 -3.10 -3.76 18.52
CA ARG A 160 -3.06 -2.84 19.68
C ARG A 160 -2.21 -1.60 19.41
N TYR A 161 -1.09 -1.72 18.69
CA TYR A 161 -0.32 -0.55 18.26
C TYR A 161 -1.09 0.33 17.27
N GLY A 162 -1.86 -0.27 16.36
CA GLY A 162 -2.79 0.46 15.50
C GLY A 162 -3.82 1.26 16.29
N GLU A 163 -4.39 0.69 17.34
CA GLU A 163 -5.31 1.39 18.25
C GLU A 163 -4.62 2.47 19.07
N ARG A 164 -3.35 2.30 19.46
CA ARG A 164 -2.55 3.36 20.09
C ARG A 164 -2.31 4.53 19.13
N ALA A 165 -1.96 4.25 17.87
CA ALA A 165 -1.86 5.29 16.84
C ALA A 165 -3.19 6.04 16.68
N ARG A 166 -4.33 5.36 16.83
CA ARG A 166 -5.67 5.98 16.82
C ARG A 166 -5.98 6.87 18.02
N ARG A 167 -5.14 6.90 19.06
CA ARG A 167 -5.27 7.79 20.22
C ARG A 167 -4.27 8.96 20.24
N VAL A 168 -3.27 8.97 19.36
CA VAL A 168 -2.29 10.07 19.24
C VAL A 168 -2.99 11.41 18.97
N THR A 169 -2.69 12.43 19.76
CA THR A 169 -3.29 13.75 19.62
C THR A 169 -2.81 14.43 18.34
N VAL A 170 -3.75 15.01 17.58
CA VAL A 170 -3.44 15.83 16.41
C VAL A 170 -4.15 17.16 16.57
N ALA A 171 -3.36 18.21 16.79
CA ALA A 171 -3.87 19.56 16.98
C ALA A 171 -4.67 20.04 15.75
N PRO A 172 -5.71 20.88 15.93
CA PRO A 172 -6.50 21.40 14.82
C PRO A 172 -5.65 22.12 13.76
N GLU A 173 -4.57 22.80 14.15
CA GLU A 173 -3.64 23.48 13.24
C GLU A 173 -2.93 22.48 12.33
N VAL A 174 -2.49 21.33 12.87
CA VAL A 174 -1.84 20.26 12.11
C VAL A 174 -2.82 19.59 11.16
N ARG A 175 -4.08 19.39 11.57
CA ARG A 175 -5.13 18.89 10.66
C ARG A 175 -5.36 19.84 9.49
N ARG A 176 -5.45 21.15 9.79
CA ARG A 176 -5.57 22.20 8.76
C ARG A 176 -4.34 22.24 7.86
N TYR A 177 -3.14 22.04 8.41
CA TYR A 177 -1.90 21.94 7.63
C TYR A 177 -1.93 20.80 6.61
N VAL A 178 -2.35 19.60 7.01
CA VAL A 178 -2.54 18.45 6.09
C VAL A 178 -3.50 18.81 4.95
N VAL A 179 -4.63 19.45 5.27
CA VAL A 179 -5.61 19.85 4.24
C VAL A 179 -5.02 20.89 3.28
N ARG A 180 -4.33 21.92 3.81
CA ARG A 180 -3.68 22.96 2.99
C ARG A 180 -2.61 22.38 2.07
N LEU A 181 -1.82 21.42 2.54
CA LEU A 181 -0.83 20.71 1.72
C LEU A 181 -1.47 20.01 0.53
N VAL A 182 -2.50 19.21 0.79
CA VAL A 182 -3.20 18.49 -0.28
C VAL A 182 -3.87 19.49 -1.24
N GLU A 183 -4.50 20.54 -0.71
CA GLU A 183 -5.14 21.58 -1.52
C GLU A 183 -4.15 22.34 -2.41
N ARG A 184 -2.93 22.62 -1.92
CA ARG A 184 -1.89 23.27 -2.72
C ARG A 184 -1.52 22.44 -3.95
N VAL A 185 -1.45 21.12 -3.80
CA VAL A 185 -1.24 20.18 -4.93
C VAL A 185 -2.46 20.13 -5.84
N ARG A 186 -3.69 20.12 -5.29
CA ARG A 186 -4.93 20.10 -6.11
C ARG A 186 -5.08 21.31 -7.01
N ARG A 187 -4.60 22.48 -6.56
CA ARG A 187 -4.71 23.75 -7.28
C ARG A 187 -3.55 24.01 -8.25
N SER A 188 -2.57 23.11 -8.34
CA SER A 188 -1.53 23.25 -9.34
C SER A 188 -2.14 23.16 -10.75
N GLU A 189 -1.73 24.08 -11.63
CA GLU A 189 -2.20 24.14 -13.01
C GLU A 189 -1.73 22.93 -13.83
N ASP A 190 -0.65 22.27 -13.40
CA ASP A 190 -0.07 21.10 -14.05
C ASP A 190 -0.84 19.80 -13.78
N VAL A 191 -1.82 19.84 -12.87
CA VAL A 191 -2.56 18.65 -12.43
C VAL A 191 -3.79 18.43 -13.31
N ARG A 192 -3.89 17.23 -13.90
CA ARG A 192 -5.07 16.75 -14.63
C ARG A 192 -6.07 16.07 -13.70
N TYR A 193 -5.59 15.16 -12.86
CA TYR A 193 -6.42 14.48 -11.86
C TYR A 193 -5.84 14.72 -10.46
N PRO A 194 -6.54 15.49 -9.60
CA PRO A 194 -6.06 15.85 -8.28
C PRO A 194 -6.17 14.70 -7.27
N PRO A 195 -5.38 14.74 -6.18
CA PRO A 195 -5.47 13.75 -5.12
C PRO A 195 -6.81 13.81 -4.37
N SER A 196 -7.42 12.65 -4.14
CA SER A 196 -8.69 12.54 -3.40
C SER A 196 -8.55 12.87 -1.91
N ALA A 197 -9.66 12.85 -1.16
CA ALA A 197 -9.63 12.98 0.30
C ALA A 197 -8.82 11.86 1.00
N ARG A 198 -8.59 10.74 0.32
CA ARG A 198 -7.74 9.64 0.84
C ARG A 198 -6.29 10.04 0.99
N ALA A 199 -5.80 11.01 0.23
CA ALA A 199 -4.47 11.58 0.44
C ALA A 199 -4.36 12.17 1.85
N SER A 200 -5.28 13.06 2.21
CA SER A 200 -5.32 13.68 3.54
C SER A 200 -5.47 12.65 4.65
N ILE A 201 -6.33 11.65 4.47
CA ILE A 201 -6.52 10.56 5.44
C ILE A 201 -5.24 9.71 5.60
N SER A 202 -4.55 9.41 4.50
CA SER A 202 -3.32 8.61 4.50
C SER A 202 -2.18 9.35 5.21
N ILE A 203 -2.02 10.65 4.91
CA ILE A 203 -1.06 11.52 5.59
C ILE A 203 -1.39 11.58 7.09
N TYR A 204 -2.63 11.86 7.45
CA TYR A 204 -3.07 11.95 8.84
C TYR A 204 -2.80 10.65 9.63
N LYS A 205 -3.19 9.50 9.07
CA LYS A 205 -2.97 8.20 9.72
C LYS A 205 -1.49 7.84 9.80
N GLY A 206 -0.73 8.10 8.73
CA GLY A 206 0.71 7.85 8.69
C GLY A 206 1.48 8.70 9.69
N ALA A 207 1.16 9.99 9.79
CA ALA A 207 1.80 10.89 10.74
C ALA A 207 1.58 10.45 12.20
N ARG A 208 0.38 9.95 12.52
CA ARG A 208 0.09 9.36 13.85
C ARG A 208 0.89 8.09 14.10
N ALA A 209 1.04 7.24 13.08
CA ALA A 209 1.87 6.03 13.19
C ALA A 209 3.34 6.39 13.43
N LEU A 210 3.89 7.36 12.70
CA LEU A 210 5.26 7.86 12.91
C LEU A 210 5.45 8.44 14.32
N ALA A 211 4.48 9.24 14.81
CA ALA A 211 4.54 9.75 16.17
C ALA A 211 4.67 8.61 17.20
N VAL A 212 3.88 7.54 17.07
CA VAL A 212 4.00 6.35 17.95
C VAL A 212 5.37 5.68 17.81
N MET A 213 5.87 5.51 16.58
CA MET A 213 7.19 4.91 16.32
C MET A 213 8.33 5.73 16.95
N HIS A 214 8.18 7.05 17.01
CA HIS A 214 9.09 7.97 17.69
C HIS A 214 8.80 8.15 19.19
N GLY A 215 7.93 7.32 19.78
CA GLY A 215 7.60 7.37 21.21
C GLY A 215 6.73 8.56 21.65
N ARG A 216 6.22 9.35 20.70
CA ARG A 216 5.38 10.54 20.97
C ARG A 216 3.90 10.21 21.01
N SER A 217 3.16 10.96 21.82
CA SER A 217 1.69 10.89 21.94
C SER A 217 0.97 11.97 21.13
N TYR A 218 1.70 12.80 20.38
CA TYR A 218 1.18 13.85 19.53
C TYR A 218 1.94 13.94 18.20
N VAL A 219 1.25 14.38 17.15
CA VAL A 219 1.81 14.61 15.81
C VAL A 219 2.44 16.00 15.74
N ILE A 220 3.63 16.08 15.15
CA ILE A 220 4.27 17.35 14.75
C ILE A 220 4.21 17.52 13.23
N PRO A 221 4.35 18.75 12.70
CA PRO A 221 4.33 18.98 11.26
C PRO A 221 5.39 18.18 10.48
N ASP A 222 6.54 17.87 11.07
CA ASP A 222 7.56 17.08 10.40
C ASP A 222 7.12 15.62 10.15
N ASP A 223 6.26 15.05 11.00
CA ASP A 223 5.66 13.73 10.72
C ASP A 223 4.75 13.80 9.48
N VAL A 224 4.04 14.91 9.30
CA VAL A 224 3.20 15.16 8.13
C VAL A 224 4.07 15.29 6.88
N LYS A 225 5.15 16.08 6.95
CA LYS A 225 6.10 16.27 5.85
C LYS A 225 6.77 14.96 5.43
N ALA A 226 7.18 14.13 6.39
CA ALA A 226 7.81 12.84 6.12
C ALA A 226 6.89 11.86 5.37
N VAL A 227 5.59 11.90 5.65
CA VAL A 227 4.60 10.96 5.07
C VAL A 227 4.03 11.45 3.73
N ALA A 228 3.94 12.77 3.55
CA ALA A 228 3.27 13.37 2.41
C ALA A 228 3.74 12.86 1.03
N PRO A 229 5.05 12.72 0.74
CA PRO A 229 5.52 12.22 -0.56
C PRO A 229 4.97 10.83 -0.92
N TYR A 230 5.01 9.91 0.05
CA TYR A 230 4.53 8.54 -0.15
C TYR A 230 3.01 8.45 -0.29
N ALA A 231 2.29 9.36 0.36
CA ALA A 231 0.83 9.41 0.28
C ALA A 231 0.31 10.14 -0.98
N LEU A 232 1.08 11.05 -1.56
CA LEU A 232 0.61 11.90 -2.66
C LEU A 232 1.00 11.38 -4.04
N ARG A 233 2.20 10.80 -4.18
CA ARG A 233 2.81 10.57 -5.51
C ARG A 233 1.96 9.79 -6.50
N HIS A 234 1.19 8.81 -6.04
CA HIS A 234 0.37 7.94 -6.89
C HIS A 234 -1.06 8.47 -7.06
N ARG A 235 -1.41 9.58 -6.43
CA ARG A 235 -2.75 10.20 -6.45
C ARG A 235 -2.82 11.45 -7.32
N VAL A 236 -1.70 11.87 -7.89
CA VAL A 236 -1.58 13.02 -8.78
C VAL A 236 -1.32 12.50 -10.19
N VAL A 237 -2.13 12.95 -11.14
CA VAL A 237 -1.86 12.74 -12.57
C VAL A 237 -1.64 14.09 -13.21
N LEU A 238 -0.53 14.23 -13.91
CA LEU A 238 -0.16 15.47 -14.59
C LEU A 238 -0.92 15.62 -15.91
N LYS A 239 -0.99 16.86 -16.40
CA LYS A 239 -1.42 17.15 -17.76
C LYS A 239 -0.29 16.77 -18.75
N PRO A 240 -0.61 16.30 -19.97
CA PRO A 240 0.40 15.93 -20.96
C PRO A 240 1.41 17.05 -21.25
N GLU A 241 0.97 18.31 -21.26
CA GLU A 241 1.82 19.47 -21.52
C GLU A 241 2.87 19.66 -20.40
N ALA A 242 2.48 19.41 -19.15
CA ALA A 242 3.38 19.49 -18.01
C ALA A 242 4.40 18.34 -18.01
N GLU A 243 3.97 17.13 -18.38
CA GLU A 243 4.88 15.97 -18.54
C GLU A 243 5.91 16.23 -19.64
N LEU A 244 5.49 16.80 -20.78
CA LEU A 244 6.38 17.19 -21.88
C LEU A 244 7.36 18.29 -21.48
N ALA A 245 6.95 19.21 -20.60
CA ALA A 245 7.81 20.23 -20.02
C ALA A 245 8.78 19.69 -18.94
N GLY A 246 8.72 18.39 -18.63
CA GLY A 246 9.59 17.74 -17.65
C GLY A 246 9.16 17.93 -16.19
N VAL A 247 7.94 18.44 -15.95
CA VAL A 247 7.38 18.55 -14.59
C VAL A 247 7.15 17.16 -14.04
N ARG A 248 7.55 16.93 -12.78
CA ARG A 248 7.29 15.67 -12.08
C ARG A 248 6.36 15.90 -10.90
N VAL A 249 5.62 14.85 -10.53
CA VAL A 249 4.73 14.87 -9.37
C VAL A 249 5.52 15.18 -8.09
N GLU A 250 6.75 14.67 -7.98
CA GLU A 250 7.66 14.91 -6.87
C GLU A 250 8.00 16.39 -6.70
N ASP A 251 8.06 17.16 -7.80
CA ASP A 251 8.37 18.59 -7.77
C ASP A 251 7.17 19.38 -7.24
N LEU A 252 5.94 19.05 -7.66
CA LEU A 252 4.71 19.65 -7.10
C LEU A 252 4.53 19.35 -5.60
N ILE A 253 4.86 18.14 -5.17
CA ILE A 253 4.80 17.77 -3.75
C ILE A 253 5.84 18.57 -2.96
N ARG A 254 7.07 18.69 -3.47
CA ARG A 254 8.14 19.46 -2.82
C ARG A 254 7.73 20.92 -2.68
N GLU A 255 7.25 21.52 -3.77
CA GLU A 255 6.76 22.89 -3.76
C GLU A 255 5.67 23.09 -2.71
N ALA A 256 4.70 22.18 -2.61
CA ALA A 256 3.65 22.26 -1.60
C ALA A 256 4.21 22.17 -0.17
N LEU A 257 5.20 21.32 0.07
CA LEU A 257 5.85 21.17 1.38
C LEU A 257 6.65 22.41 1.81
N GLU A 258 7.23 23.12 0.84
CA GLU A 258 8.00 24.35 1.04
C GLU A 258 7.10 25.60 1.16
N SER A 259 6.07 25.69 0.33
CA SER A 259 5.24 26.90 0.22
C SER A 259 4.16 26.99 1.30
N VAL A 260 3.65 25.87 1.80
CA VAL A 260 2.54 25.89 2.78
C VAL A 260 3.10 26.18 4.18
N PRO A 261 2.67 27.27 4.84
CA PRO A 261 3.17 27.61 6.17
C PRO A 261 2.88 26.51 7.18
N VAL A 262 3.96 26.11 7.85
CA VAL A 262 3.94 25.18 8.99
C VAL A 262 3.24 25.89 10.16
N PRO A 263 2.29 25.25 10.85
CA PRO A 263 1.68 25.84 12.03
C PRO A 263 2.73 26.01 13.14
N ARG A 264 2.65 27.13 13.86
CA ARG A 264 3.46 27.39 15.06
C ARG A 264 2.88 26.67 16.27
#